data_AF-A0A920TTM7-F1
#
_entry.id   AF-A0A920TTM7-F1
#
_cell.length_a   1.000
_cell.length_b   1.000
_cell.length_c   1.000
_cell.angle_alpha   90.00
_cell.angle_beta   90.00
_cell.angle_gamma   90.00
#
_symmetry.space_group_name_H-M   'P 1'
#
loop_
_entity.id
_entity.type
_entity.pdbx_description
1 polymer ?
#
loop_
_entity_poly.entity_id
_entity_poly.type
_entity_poly.pdbx_seq_one_letter_code
_entity_poly.pdbx_strand_id
1 'polypeptide(L)' 'MAFEEEFGLDIPDEDAEKMRTVGDAVGYLNKQSETEVRITP' A
#
# COMPACT_ATOMS: atom_id res chain seq x y z
N MET A 1 -0.76 10.59 6.00
CA MET A 1 0.67 10.29 6.27
C MET A 1 1.50 10.79 5.09
N ALA A 2 2.79 11.12 5.23
CA ALA A 2 3.54 11.75 4.12
C ALA A 2 3.65 10.85 2.87
N PHE A 3 3.78 9.53 3.06
CA PHE A 3 3.78 8.56 1.96
C PHE A 3 2.41 8.39 1.29
N GLU A 4 1.32 8.52 2.02
CA GLU A 4 -0.03 8.41 1.47
C GLU A 4 -0.37 9.57 0.53
N GLU A 5 0.05 10.78 0.90
CA GLU A 5 -0.17 11.98 0.09
C GLU A 5 0.74 12.03 -1.14
N GLU A 6 1.99 11.58 -1.02
CA GLU A 6 2.95 11.51 -2.14
C GLU A 6 2.56 10.44 -3.18
N PHE A 7 1.98 9.32 -2.73
CA PHE A 7 1.62 8.20 -3.60
C PHE A 7 0.11 8.09 -3.89
N GLY A 8 -0.72 8.96 -3.30
CA GLY A 8 -2.18 8.89 -3.41
C GLY A 8 -2.77 7.58 -2.87
N LEU A 9 -2.09 6.96 -1.92
CA LEU A 9 -2.46 5.67 -1.32
C LEU A 9 -3.23 5.91 -0.02
N ASP A 10 -4.36 5.24 0.16
CA ASP A 10 -5.09 5.21 1.44
C ASP A 10 -4.82 3.85 2.09
N ILE A 11 -3.99 3.85 3.15
CA ILE A 11 -3.69 2.62 3.90
C ILE A 11 -4.56 2.62 5.16
N PRO A 12 -5.40 1.59 5.38
CA PRO A 12 -6.17 1.50 6.61
C PRO A 12 -5.25 1.43 7.82
N ASP A 13 -5.59 2.14 8.89
CA ASP A 13 -4.81 2.13 10.14
C ASP A 13 -4.59 0.70 10.66
N GLU A 14 -5.59 -0.19 10.55
CA GLU A 14 -5.46 -1.60 10.95
C GLU A 14 -4.39 -2.38 10.19
N ASP A 15 -4.15 -2.04 8.92
CA ASP A 15 -3.13 -2.68 8.10
C ASP A 15 -1.77 -1.99 8.31
N ALA A 16 -1.75 -0.67 8.47
CA ALA A 16 -0.56 0.07 8.87
C ALA A 16 -0.02 -0.40 10.24
N GLU A 17 -0.89 -0.67 11.21
CA GLU A 17 -0.52 -1.22 12.53
C GLU A 17 0.02 -2.66 12.45
N LYS A 18 -0.39 -3.44 11.44
CA LYS A 18 0.14 -4.78 11.17
C LYS A 18 1.46 -4.75 10.42
N MET A 19 1.75 -3.68 9.66
CA MET A 19 3.01 -3.46 8.97
C MET A 19 4.09 -3.02 9.97
N ARG A 20 4.86 -4.00 10.46
CA ARG A 20 5.92 -3.76 11.46
C ARG A 20 7.29 -3.54 10.84
N THR A 21 7.48 -4.02 9.62
CA THR A 21 8.74 -3.96 8.92
C THR A 21 8.59 -3.30 7.56
N VAL A 22 9.69 -2.74 7.06
CA VAL A 22 9.75 -2.17 5.70
C VAL A 22 9.40 -3.21 4.63
N GLY A 23 9.64 -4.50 4.90
CA GLY A 23 9.26 -5.59 4.00
C GLY A 23 7.74 -5.80 3.91
N ASP A 24 7.01 -5.61 5.01
CA ASP A 24 5.55 -5.71 5.04
C ASP A 24 4.93 -4.58 4.20
N ALA A 25 5.47 -3.37 4.30
CA ALA A 25 5.05 -2.23 3.50
C ALA A 25 5.30 -2.45 2.00
N VAL A 26 6.49 -2.96 1.63
CA VAL A 26 6.82 -3.31 0.24
C VAL A 26 5.93 -4.44 -0.29
N GLY A 27 5.60 -5.42 0.55
CA GLY A 27 4.66 -6.50 0.21
C GLY A 27 3.24 -5.98 -0.02
N TYR A 28 2.78 -5.05 0.81
CA TYR A 28 1.47 -4.40 0.67
C TYR A 28 1.36 -3.62 -0.64
N LEU A 29 2.38 -2.81 -0.95
CA LEU A 29 2.47 -2.06 -2.19
C LEU A 29 2.43 -2.95 -3.43
N ASN A 30 3.19 -4.06 -3.44
CA ASN A 30 3.15 -5.02 -4.54
C ASN A 30 1.74 -5.60 -4.73
N LYS A 31 1.08 -5.98 -3.64
CA LYS A 31 -0.25 -6.59 -3.67
C LYS A 31 -1.34 -5.64 -4.17
N GLN A 32 -1.27 -4.36 -3.80
CA GLN A 32 -2.17 -3.33 -4.33
C GLN A 32 -1.85 -2.98 -5.79
N SER A 33 -0.58 -2.84 -6.15
CA SER A 33 -0.18 -2.57 -7.54
C SER A 33 -0.61 -3.68 -8.51
N GLU A 34 -0.59 -4.94 -8.09
CA GLU A 34 -1.05 -6.06 -8.90
C GLU A 34 -2.59 -6.10 -9.06
N THR A 35 -3.32 -5.46 -8.14
CA THR A 35 -4.78 -5.32 -8.21
C THR A 35 -5.18 -4.14 -9.12
N GLU A 36 -4.45 -3.02 -9.05
CA GLU A 36 -4.76 -1.80 -9.82
C GLU A 36 -4.37 -1.91 -11.31
N VAL A 37 -3.31 -2.66 -11.64
CA VAL A 37 -2.87 -2.91 -13.03
C VAL A 37 -3.85 -3.81 -13.80
N ARG A 38 -4.69 -4.59 -13.11
CA ARG A 38 -5.71 -5.44 -13.77
C ARG A 38 -7.00 -4.71 -14.11
N ILE A 39 -7.21 -3.50 -13.56
CA ILE A 39 -8.44 -2.72 -13.75
C ILE A 39 -8.27 -1.50 -14.65
N THR A 40 -7.05 -1.24 -15.14
CA THR A 40 -6.82 -0.23 -16.19
C THR A 40 -6.53 -0.92 -17.53
N PRO A 41 -7.41 -0.77 -18.55
CA PRO A 41 -7.26 -1.36 -19.89
C PRO A 41 -6.19 -0.69 -20.76
#